data_AF-A0AA94HV10-F1
#
_entry.id   AF-A0AA94HV10-F1
#
_cell.length_a   1.000
_cell.length_b   1.000
_cell.length_c   1.000
_cell.angle_alpha   90.00
_cell.angle_beta   90.00
_cell.angle_gamma   90.00
#
_symmetry.space_group_name_H-M   'P 1'
#
loop_
_entity.id
_entity.type
_entity.pdbx_description
1 polymer ?
#
loop_
_entity_poly.entity_id
_entity_poly.type
_entity_poly.pdbx_seq_one_letter_code
_entity_poly.pdbx_strand_id
1 'polypeptide(L)'
;IRGKVSPESIIHTDGYRGYSGLVDVGYDKHFRINKSKSFSENGVHINGIEAFWSFTKRRLAKFNGVKRNFALHLKECEWRYNKTLPELIAALKLLVAKNKELMV
;
A
#
# COMPACT_ATOMS: atom_id res chain seq x y z
N ILE A 1 -9.80 -15.12 -1.51
CA ILE A 1 -10.38 -13.93 -0.84
C ILE A 1 -11.45 -14.31 0.17
N ARG A 2 -12.31 -15.31 -0.13
CA ARG A 2 -13.25 -15.91 0.83
C ARG A 2 -12.56 -16.32 2.14
N GLY A 3 -13.18 -15.96 3.27
CA GLY A 3 -12.67 -16.21 4.62
C GLY A 3 -11.49 -15.32 5.05
N LYS A 4 -10.97 -14.45 4.17
CA LYS A 4 -9.91 -13.48 4.48
C LYS A 4 -10.39 -12.03 4.41
N VAL A 5 -11.40 -11.77 3.58
CA VAL A 5 -12.02 -10.45 3.42
C VAL A 5 -13.52 -10.61 3.59
N SER A 6 -14.14 -9.76 4.41
CA SER A 6 -15.58 -9.76 4.64
C SER A 6 -16.34 -9.52 3.33
N PRO A 7 -17.41 -10.28 3.03
CA PRO A 7 -18.28 -10.05 1.86
C PRO A 7 -18.83 -8.62 1.79
N GLU A 8 -19.00 -7.96 2.95
CA GLU A 8 -19.50 -6.58 3.04
C GLU A 8 -18.46 -5.52 2.64
N SER A 9 -17.20 -5.93 2.41
CA SER A 9 -16.11 -5.04 2.09
C SER A 9 -16.30 -4.42 0.70
N ILE A 10 -15.93 -3.14 0.59
CA ILE A 10 -15.88 -2.46 -0.70
C ILE A 10 -14.61 -2.90 -1.42
N ILE A 11 -14.76 -3.50 -2.60
CA ILE A 11 -13.63 -3.96 -3.43
C ILE A 11 -13.43 -2.99 -4.58
N HIS A 12 -12.21 -2.51 -4.74
CA HIS A 12 -11.76 -1.76 -5.92
C HIS A 12 -10.79 -2.61 -6.74
N THR A 13 -11.07 -2.84 -8.03
CA THR A 13 -10.13 -3.51 -8.94
C THR A 13 -9.95 -2.73 -10.24
N ASP A 14 -8.93 -3.07 -11.01
CA ASP A 14 -8.85 -2.62 -12.40
C ASP A 14 -9.77 -3.44 -13.32
N GLY A 15 -9.83 -3.07 -14.60
CA GLY A 15 -10.67 -3.70 -15.61
C GLY A 15 -10.24 -5.10 -16.07
N TYR A 16 -9.32 -5.78 -15.37
CA TYR A 16 -8.91 -7.12 -15.77
C TYR A 16 -10.06 -8.14 -15.63
N ARG A 17 -10.31 -8.91 -16.69
CA ARG A 17 -11.44 -9.86 -16.79
C ARG A 17 -11.46 -10.93 -15.70
N GLY A 18 -10.31 -11.26 -15.10
CA GLY A 18 -10.23 -12.22 -14.00
C GLY A 18 -11.00 -11.79 -12.74
N TYR A 19 -11.32 -10.50 -12.59
CA TYR A 19 -12.11 -9.98 -11.47
C TYR A 19 -13.62 -10.10 -11.67
N SER A 20 -14.09 -10.57 -12.83
CA SER A 20 -15.52 -10.63 -13.13
C SER A 20 -16.32 -11.51 -12.16
N GLY A 21 -15.72 -12.62 -11.72
CA GLY A 21 -16.37 -13.54 -10.78
C GLY A 21 -16.43 -13.07 -9.33
N LEU A 22 -15.96 -11.86 -9.00
CA LEU A 22 -16.05 -11.33 -7.63
C LEU A 22 -17.51 -11.06 -7.20
N VAL A 23 -18.35 -10.66 -8.15
CA VAL A 23 -19.80 -10.46 -7.90
C VAL A 23 -20.48 -11.81 -7.63
N ASP A 24 -20.18 -12.82 -8.45
CA ASP A 24 -20.75 -14.18 -8.33
C ASP A 24 -20.41 -14.88 -7.00
N VAL A 25 -19.36 -14.41 -6.30
CA VAL A 25 -18.92 -14.99 -5.03
C VAL A 25 -19.34 -14.19 -3.79
N GLY A 26 -20.20 -13.19 -3.96
CA GLY A 26 -20.85 -12.43 -2.89
C GLY A 26 -20.15 -11.12 -2.50
N TYR A 27 -19.31 -10.54 -3.37
CA TYR A 27 -18.76 -9.19 -3.18
C TYR A 27 -19.54 -8.18 -4.01
N ASP A 28 -20.74 -7.85 -3.56
CA ASP A 28 -21.69 -7.02 -4.31
C ASP A 28 -21.22 -5.57 -4.46
N LYS A 29 -20.40 -5.07 -3.52
CA LYS A 29 -19.80 -3.72 -3.55
C LYS A 29 -18.47 -3.71 -4.31
N HIS A 30 -18.48 -4.16 -5.56
CA HIS A 30 -17.31 -4.23 -6.44
C HIS A 30 -17.27 -3.07 -7.43
N PHE A 31 -16.31 -2.15 -7.26
CA PHE A 31 -16.06 -1.03 -8.15
C PHE A 31 -14.87 -1.33 -9.08
N ARG A 32 -15.07 -1.19 -10.39
CA ARG A 32 -14.02 -1.42 -11.40
C ARG A 32 -13.58 -0.11 -12.00
N ILE A 33 -12.31 0.22 -11.80
CA ILE A 33 -11.72 1.40 -12.41
C ILE A 33 -11.23 1.00 -13.80
N ASN A 34 -11.85 1.62 -14.81
CA ASN A 34 -11.44 1.43 -16.19
C ASN A 34 -10.24 2.33 -16.51
N LYS A 35 -9.03 1.75 -16.45
CA LYS A 35 -7.76 2.41 -16.74
C LYS A 35 -7.67 3.08 -18.13
N SER A 36 -8.56 2.77 -19.08
CA SER A 36 -8.62 3.45 -20.39
C SER A 36 -9.56 4.66 -20.44
N LYS A 37 -10.42 4.84 -19.44
CA LYS A 37 -11.38 5.96 -19.36
C LYS A 37 -11.13 6.90 -18.18
N SER A 38 -10.68 6.38 -17.04
CA SER A 38 -10.36 7.18 -15.85
C SER A 38 -9.22 6.56 -15.05
N PHE A 39 -8.27 7.39 -14.62
CA PHE A 39 -7.13 6.98 -13.77
C PHE A 39 -7.45 7.01 -12.26
N SER A 40 -8.67 7.44 -11.90
CA SER A 40 -9.24 7.43 -10.56
C SER A 40 -10.76 7.43 -10.61
N GLU A 41 -11.36 6.83 -9.61
CA GLU A 41 -12.78 6.98 -9.28
C GLU A 41 -12.87 7.21 -7.77
N ASN A 42 -13.62 8.24 -7.34
CA ASN A 42 -13.82 8.59 -5.92
C ASN A 42 -12.53 8.80 -5.10
N GLY A 43 -11.47 9.34 -5.72
CA GLY A 43 -10.17 9.60 -5.06
C GLY A 43 -9.28 8.35 -4.89
N VAL A 44 -9.75 7.17 -5.30
CA VAL A 44 -8.95 5.95 -5.31
C VAL A 44 -8.16 5.88 -6.62
N HIS A 45 -6.86 6.20 -6.53
CA HIS A 45 -5.92 6.04 -7.63
C HIS A 45 -5.26 4.66 -7.57
N ILE A 46 -5.70 3.71 -8.41
CA ILE A 46 -5.04 2.39 -8.53
C ILE A 46 -3.55 2.56 -8.83
N ASN A 47 -3.18 3.53 -9.67
CA ASN A 47 -1.79 3.85 -9.97
C ASN A 47 -1.00 4.26 -8.72
N GLY A 48 -1.63 4.96 -7.77
CA GLY A 48 -1.02 5.33 -6.50
C GLY A 48 -0.74 4.12 -5.61
N ILE A 49 -1.69 3.17 -5.56
CA ILE A 49 -1.52 1.90 -4.84
C ILE A 49 -0.43 1.04 -5.49
N GLU A 50 -0.41 0.96 -6.82
CA GLU A 50 0.62 0.24 -7.58
C GLU A 50 2.01 0.85 -7.37
N ALA A 51 2.11 2.18 -7.42
CA ALA A 51 3.34 2.90 -7.16
C ALA A 51 3.83 2.71 -5.71
N PHE A 52 2.91 2.72 -4.73
CA PHE A 52 3.22 2.41 -3.33
C PHE A 52 3.77 0.99 -3.16
N TRP A 53 3.15 -0.01 -3.77
CA TRP A 53 3.63 -1.39 -3.70
C TRP A 53 4.95 -1.60 -4.46
N SER A 54 5.17 -0.90 -5.58
CA SER A 54 6.46 -0.88 -6.28
C SER A 54 7.58 -0.30 -5.41
N PHE A 55 7.33 0.81 -4.73
CA PHE A 55 8.24 1.41 -3.75
C PHE A 55 8.53 0.44 -2.59
N THR A 56 7.47 -0.10 -1.98
CA THR A 56 7.56 -1.00 -0.82
C THR A 56 8.36 -2.25 -1.17
N LYS A 57 8.09 -2.91 -2.29
CA LYS A 57 8.85 -4.09 -2.75
C LYS A 57 10.35 -3.77 -2.89
N ARG A 58 10.70 -2.67 -3.55
CA ARG A 58 12.11 -2.24 -3.71
C ARG A 58 12.79 -1.96 -2.38
N ARG A 59 12.08 -1.36 -1.42
CA ARG A 59 12.63 -1.08 -0.09
C ARG A 59 12.84 -2.36 0.72
N LEU A 60 11.85 -3.26 0.74
CA LEU A 60 11.96 -4.53 1.48
C LEU A 60 13.02 -5.46 0.87
N ALA A 61 13.23 -5.41 -0.45
CA ALA A 61 14.28 -6.17 -1.13
C ALA A 61 15.70 -5.78 -0.65
N LYS A 62 15.91 -4.53 -0.21
CA LYS A 62 17.21 -4.10 0.37
C LYS A 62 17.57 -4.84 1.66
N PHE A 63 16.59 -5.46 2.32
CA PHE A 63 16.77 -6.25 3.54
C PHE A 63 16.77 -7.76 3.25
N ASN A 64 16.89 -8.18 1.98
CA ASN A 64 16.69 -9.57 1.51
C ASN A 64 15.30 -10.12 1.86
N GLY A 65 14.30 -9.25 1.85
CA GLY A 65 12.95 -9.55 2.33
C GLY A 65 12.81 -9.38 3.84
N VAL A 66 11.58 -9.48 4.33
CA VAL A 66 11.26 -9.25 5.75
C VAL A 66 10.44 -10.42 6.26
N LYS A 67 10.99 -11.16 7.23
CA LYS A 67 10.33 -12.32 7.86
C LYS A 67 9.69 -12.01 9.21
N ARG A 68 10.21 -11.01 9.93
CA ARG A 68 9.74 -10.58 11.25
C ARG A 68 9.28 -9.13 11.17
N ASN A 69 8.31 -8.75 11.99
CA ASN A 69 7.83 -7.35 12.10
C ASN A 69 7.37 -6.74 10.76
N PHE A 70 6.86 -7.55 9.83
CA PHE A 70 6.41 -7.08 8.50
C PHE A 70 5.44 -5.90 8.59
N ALA A 71 4.49 -5.95 9.54
CA ALA A 71 3.55 -4.86 9.77
C ALA A 71 4.22 -3.52 10.10
N LEU A 72 5.30 -3.53 10.91
CA LEU A 72 6.07 -2.33 11.23
C LEU A 72 6.83 -1.82 10.02
N HIS A 73 7.45 -2.70 9.24
CA HIS A 73 8.13 -2.31 8.00
C HIS A 73 7.17 -1.74 6.95
N LEU A 74 5.96 -2.30 6.85
CA LEU A 74 4.93 -1.78 5.96
C LEU A 74 4.48 -0.38 6.39
N LYS A 75 4.29 -0.17 7.71
CA LYS A 75 3.98 1.16 8.28
C LYS A 75 5.11 2.16 8.08
N GLU A 76 6.35 1.73 8.18
CA GLU A 76 7.50 2.57 7.85
C GLU A 76 7.49 2.97 6.36
N CYS A 77 7.17 2.03 5.46
CA CYS A 77 7.06 2.31 4.02
C CYS A 77 5.96 3.33 3.73
N GLU A 78 4.79 3.20 4.35
CA GLU A 78 3.69 4.18 4.29
C GLU A 78 4.17 5.57 4.75
N TRP A 79 4.82 5.65 5.92
CA TRP A 79 5.33 6.90 6.47
C TRP A 79 6.36 7.58 5.55
N ARG A 80 7.20 6.80 4.85
CA ARG A 80 8.22 7.30 3.91
C ARG A 80 7.65 7.71 2.56
N TYR A 81 6.70 6.94 2.02
CA TYR A 81 6.17 7.16 0.69
C TYR A 81 5.49 8.53 0.54
N ASN A 82 4.87 9.01 1.63
CA ASN A 82 4.18 10.29 1.68
C ASN A 82 5.08 11.48 2.05
N LYS A 83 6.41 11.37 1.89
CA LYS A 83 7.36 12.45 2.22
C LYS A 83 8.33 12.73 1.10
N THR A 84 8.62 14.01 0.89
CA THR A 84 9.74 14.44 0.06
C THR A 84 11.06 14.11 0.74
N LEU A 85 12.15 14.07 -0.03
CA LEU A 85 13.48 13.79 0.52
C LEU A 85 13.89 14.77 1.63
N PRO A 86 13.69 16.10 1.50
CA PRO A 86 14.00 17.05 2.58
C PRO A 86 13.23 16.79 3.87
N GLU A 87 11.91 16.57 3.77
CA GLU A 87 11.06 16.27 4.94
C GLU A 87 11.46 14.96 5.61
N LEU A 88 11.76 13.95 4.79
CA LEU A 88 12.19 12.65 5.28
C LEU A 88 13.52 12.76 6.04
N ILE A 89 14.49 13.49 5.50
CA ILE A 89 15.79 13.71 6.16
C ILE A 89 15.61 14.45 7.48
N ALA A 90 14.80 15.52 7.50
CA ALA A 90 14.52 16.28 8.71
C ALA A 90 13.89 15.39 9.80
N ALA A 91 12.88 14.60 9.43
CA ALA A 91 12.19 13.72 10.37
C ALA A 91 13.09 12.58 10.90
N LEU A 92 13.95 12.02 10.05
CA LEU A 92 14.92 11.01 10.47
C LEU A 92 15.96 11.58 11.44
N LYS A 93 16.47 12.79 11.17
CA LYS A 93 17.39 13.47 12.09
C LYS A 93 16.76 13.68 13.48
N LEU A 94 15.50 14.09 13.52
CA LEU A 94 14.76 14.24 14.78
C LEU A 94 14.57 12.91 15.51
N LEU A 95 14.25 11.83 14.79
CA LEU A 95 14.12 10.50 15.39
C LEU A 95 15.43 10.01 15.97
N VAL A 96 16.55 10.17 15.25
CA VAL A 96 17.88 9.80 15.75
C VAL A 96 18.26 10.62 16.99
N ALA A 97 18.01 11.93 16.96
CA ALA A 97 18.28 12.79 18.11
C ALA A 97 17.49 12.40 19.35
N LYS A 98 16.21 12.01 19.20
CA LYS A 98 15.33 11.60 20.29
C LYS A 98 15.66 10.21 20.86
N ASN A 99 16.25 9.33 20.06
CA ASN A 99 16.53 7.94 20.42
C ASN A 99 18.02 7.67 20.51
N LYS A 100 18.82 8.72 20.79
CA LYS A 100 20.29 8.65 20.80
C LYS A 100 20.82 7.56 21.74
N GLU A 101 20.10 7.32 22.84
CA GLU A 101 20.45 6.32 23.86
C GLU A 101 20.08 4.88 23.47
N LEU A 102 19.19 4.69 22.50
CA LEU A 102 18.80 3.37 21.97
C LEU A 102 19.69 2.92 20.80
N MET A 103 20.60 3.78 20.34
CA MET A 103 21.50 3.52 19.20
C MET A 103 22.92 3.12 19.63
N VAL A 104 23.08 2.73 20.89
CA VAL A 104 24.33 2.18 21.47
C VAL A 104 24.44 0.68 21.18
#